data_AF-A0A3M0GMI0-F1
#
_entry.id   AF-A0A3M0GMI0-F1
#
_cell.length_a   1.000
_cell.length_b   1.000
_cell.length_c   1.000
_cell.angle_alpha   90.00
_cell.angle_beta   90.00
_cell.angle_gamma   90.00
#
_symmetry.space_group_name_H-M   'P 1'
#
loop_
_entity.id
_entity.type
_entity.pdbx_description
1 polymer ?
#
loop_
_entity_poly.entity_id
_entity_poly.type
_entity_poly.pdbx_seq_one_letter_code
_entity_poly.pdbx_strand_id
1 'polypeptide(L)'
;MSYTNTTYHYTDPFTGEAQTITGPEGKAYLLVELVERGEEVRVGNPLNFYDDHASAREAVMARLNEKARTLEDYEEYYVTHATVCEI
;
A
#
# COMPACT_ATOMS: atom_id res chain seq x y z
N MET A 1 -18.11 -2.48 17.80
CA MET A 1 -18.42 -2.41 16.36
C MET A 1 -17.69 -3.57 15.71
N SER A 2 -18.43 -4.53 15.16
CA SER A 2 -17.83 -5.59 14.36
C SER A 2 -17.48 -4.97 13.02
N TYR A 3 -16.19 -4.72 12.77
CA TYR A 3 -15.74 -4.37 11.44
C TYR A 3 -15.91 -5.63 10.59
N THR A 4 -16.88 -5.60 9.67
CA THR A 4 -16.97 -6.61 8.62
C THR A 4 -15.75 -6.46 7.73
N ASN A 5 -15.05 -7.58 7.54
CA ASN A 5 -13.95 -7.65 6.61
C ASN A 5 -14.48 -8.18 5.28
N THR A 6 -14.00 -7.62 4.18
CA THR A 6 -14.27 -8.10 2.84
C THR A 6 -12.97 -8.43 2.12
N THR A 7 -13.08 -9.21 1.04
CA THR A 7 -11.95 -9.57 0.19
C THR A 7 -11.93 -8.66 -1.02
N TYR A 8 -10.80 -8.02 -1.24
CA TYR A 8 -10.54 -7.07 -2.30
C TYR A 8 -9.52 -7.64 -3.28
N HIS A 9 -9.68 -7.26 -4.55
CA HIS A 9 -8.63 -7.40 -5.57
C HIS A 9 -8.01 -6.04 -5.88
N TYR A 10 -6.69 -6.03 -6.07
CA TYR A 10 -5.97 -4.88 -6.61
C TYR A 10 -4.82 -5.35 -7.52
N THR A 11 -4.35 -4.46 -8.37
CA THR A 11 -3.10 -4.68 -9.12
C THR A 11 -1.99 -3.96 -8.39
N ASP A 12 -0.94 -4.68 -8.02
CA ASP A 12 0.25 -4.07 -7.42
C ASP A 12 0.83 -3.05 -8.42
N PRO A 13 0.87 -1.76 -8.06
CA PRO A 13 1.29 -0.70 -8.97
C PRO A 13 2.78 -0.71 -9.29
N PHE A 14 3.57 -1.54 -8.62
CA PHE A 14 5.01 -1.64 -8.81
C PHE A 14 5.42 -2.90 -9.55
N THR A 15 4.84 -4.06 -9.21
CA THR A 15 5.13 -5.33 -9.93
C THR A 15 4.17 -5.58 -11.09
N GLY A 16 3.00 -4.93 -11.10
CA GLY A 16 1.93 -5.16 -12.07
C GLY A 16 1.14 -6.46 -11.82
N GLU A 17 1.43 -7.18 -10.74
CA GLU A 17 0.77 -8.45 -10.43
C GLU A 17 -0.59 -8.24 -9.76
N ALA A 18 -1.56 -9.08 -10.09
CA ALA A 18 -2.85 -9.08 -9.40
C ALA A 18 -2.72 -9.73 -8.02
N GLN A 19 -3.29 -9.09 -7.01
CA GLN A 19 -3.24 -9.52 -5.62
C GLN A 19 -4.63 -9.51 -4.99
N THR A 20 -4.82 -10.40 -4.01
CA THR A 20 -6.04 -10.51 -3.21
C THR A 20 -5.72 -10.18 -1.76
N ILE A 21 -6.58 -9.38 -1.12
CA ILE A 21 -6.36 -8.90 0.24
C ILE A 21 -7.66 -8.85 1.03
N THR A 22 -7.63 -9.21 2.31
CA THR A 22 -8.74 -8.97 3.24
C THR A 22 -8.58 -7.63 3.93
N GLY A 23 -9.61 -6.79 3.88
CA GLY A 23 -9.62 -5.45 4.47
C GLY A 23 -10.95 -5.09 5.09
N PRO A 24 -11.04 -3.94 5.78
CA PRO A 24 -12.32 -3.41 6.25
C PRO A 24 -13.23 -3.12 5.06
N GLU A 25 -14.51 -3.49 5.18
CA GLU A 25 -15.52 -3.24 4.16
C GLU A 25 -15.70 -1.73 3.85
N GLY A 26 -16.06 -1.42 2.60
CA GLY A 26 -16.33 -0.06 2.13
C GLY A 26 -15.09 0.79 1.83
N LYS A 27 -13.88 0.21 1.80
CA LYS A 27 -12.65 0.93 1.48
C LYS A 27 -12.41 0.96 -0.02
N ALA A 28 -11.93 2.10 -0.51
CA ALA A 28 -11.69 2.34 -1.93
C ALA A 28 -10.20 2.32 -2.29
N TYR A 29 -9.33 2.59 -1.32
CA TYR A 29 -7.89 2.68 -1.53
C TYR A 29 -7.11 1.91 -0.47
N LEU A 30 -5.97 1.38 -0.88
CA LEU A 30 -5.01 0.66 -0.06
C LEU A 30 -3.62 1.28 -0.19
N LEU A 31 -2.94 1.51 0.93
CA LEU A 31 -1.54 1.92 0.98
C LEU A 31 -0.64 0.69 0.91
N VAL A 32 0.26 0.67 -0.06
CA VAL A 32 1.21 -0.42 -0.31
C VAL A 32 2.62 0.13 -0.19
N GLU A 33 3.43 -0.57 0.59
CA GLU A 33 4.86 -0.33 0.75
C GLU A 33 5.62 -1.33 -0.13
N LEU A 34 6.73 -0.92 -0.71
CA LEU A 34 7.71 -1.78 -1.36
C LEU A 34 9.08 -1.43 -0.82
N VAL A 35 9.86 -2.44 -0.51
CA VAL A 35 11.24 -2.28 -0.06
C VAL A 35 12.13 -3.01 -1.04
N GLU A 36 12.98 -2.28 -1.73
CA GLU A 36 14.06 -2.85 -2.53
C GLU A 36 15.32 -2.95 -1.68
N ARG A 37 15.84 -4.17 -1.54
CA ARG A 37 17.13 -4.45 -0.90
C ARG A 37 18.04 -5.12 -1.92
N GLY A 38 18.85 -4.34 -2.61
CA GLY A 38 19.65 -4.83 -3.72
C GLY A 38 18.78 -5.12 -4.94
N GLU A 39 18.83 -6.33 -5.49
CA GLU A 39 18.09 -6.72 -6.71
C GLU A 39 16.72 -7.37 -6.45
N GLU A 40 16.29 -7.47 -5.18
CA GLU A 40 15.04 -8.14 -4.81
C GLU A 40 13.93 -7.14 -4.48
N VAL A 41 12.93 -7.04 -5.36
CA VAL A 41 11.69 -6.28 -5.15
C VAL A 41 10.70 -7.19 -4.43
N ARG A 42 10.40 -6.88 -3.17
CA ARG A 42 9.38 -7.64 -2.41
C ARG A 42 8.10 -6.86 -2.30
N VAL A 43 7.01 -7.36 -2.90
CA VAL A 43 5.62 -6.90 -2.66
C VAL A 43 5.44 -6.72 -1.17
N GLY A 44 5.37 -5.46 -0.72
CA GLY A 44 5.28 -5.17 0.69
C GLY A 44 3.83 -5.20 1.14
N ASN A 45 3.69 -5.38 2.44
CA ASN A 45 2.39 -5.64 3.01
C ASN A 45 1.49 -4.39 2.89
N PRO A 46 0.18 -4.60 2.68
CA PRO A 46 -0.80 -3.54 2.85
C PRO A 46 -0.67 -2.90 4.23
N LEU A 47 -0.48 -1.58 4.25
CA LEU A 47 -0.27 -0.82 5.49
C LEU A 47 -1.58 -0.31 6.08
N ASN A 48 -2.44 0.27 5.24
CA ASN A 48 -3.67 0.92 5.67
C ASN A 48 -4.68 1.03 4.53
N PHE A 49 -5.96 1.22 4.89
CA PHE A 49 -7.05 1.41 3.96
C PHE A 49 -7.69 2.79 4.12
N TYR A 50 -8.14 3.35 3.01
CA TYR A 50 -8.69 4.71 2.94
C TYR A 50 -9.97 4.75 2.11
N ASP A 51 -10.86 5.67 2.46
CA ASP A 51 -12.14 5.87 1.80
C ASP A 51 -12.00 6.73 0.53
N ASP A 52 -10.98 7.58 0.47
CA ASP A 52 -10.77 8.53 -0.62
C ASP A 52 -9.28 8.65 -1.05
N HIS A 53 -9.10 9.13 -2.28
CA HIS A 53 -7.78 9.27 -2.91
C HIS A 53 -6.90 10.31 -2.23
N ALA A 54 -7.46 11.39 -1.69
CA ALA A 54 -6.68 12.45 -1.08
C ALA A 54 -6.05 11.97 0.23
N SER A 55 -6.83 11.30 1.08
CA SER A 55 -6.36 10.65 2.30
C SER A 55 -5.28 9.60 2.02
N ALA A 56 -5.48 8.76 1.00
CA ALA A 56 -4.48 7.76 0.61
C ALA A 56 -3.17 8.40 0.14
N ARG A 57 -3.25 9.43 -0.72
CA ARG A 57 -2.08 10.17 -1.21
C ARG A 57 -1.34 10.89 -0.08
N GLU A 58 -2.05 11.52 0.85
CA GLU A 58 -1.42 12.16 2.01
C GLU A 58 -0.68 11.14 2.87
N ALA A 59 -1.25 9.94 3.05
CA ALA A 59 -0.60 8.86 3.77
C ALA A 59 0.68 8.35 3.07
N VAL A 60 0.66 8.23 1.73
CA VAL A 60 1.87 7.94 0.95
C VAL A 60 2.97 8.96 1.24
N MET A 61 2.65 10.25 1.15
CA MET A 61 3.63 11.33 1.38
C MET A 61 4.14 11.36 2.83
N ALA A 62 3.25 11.16 3.80
CA ALA A 62 3.63 11.07 5.21
C ALA A 62 4.60 9.91 5.46
N ARG A 63 4.32 8.75 4.87
CA ARG A 63 5.16 7.55 5.00
C ARG A 63 6.52 7.71 4.33
N LEU A 64 6.56 8.29 3.13
CA LEU A 64 7.82 8.62 2.46
C LEU A 64 8.67 9.58 3.30
N ASN A 65 8.06 10.62 3.87
CA ASN A 65 8.77 11.57 4.75
C ASN A 65 9.27 10.94 6.05
N GLU A 66 8.52 10.00 6.62
CA GLU A 66 8.96 9.23 7.80
C GLU A 66 10.20 8.40 7.47
N LYS A 67 10.17 7.68 6.34
CA LYS A 67 11.21 6.75 5.92
C LYS A 67 12.46 7.43 5.39
N ALA A 68 12.31 8.58 4.72
CA ALA A 68 13.45 9.41 4.31
C ALA A 68 14.38 9.80 5.47
N ARG A 69 13.90 9.77 6.73
CA ARG A 69 14.73 10.04 7.92
C ARG A 69 15.55 8.85 8.38
N THR A 70 15.23 7.64 7.90
CA THR A 70 15.81 6.37 8.35
C THR A 70 16.48 5.57 7.25
N LEU A 71 16.29 5.96 5.98
CA LEU A 71 16.92 5.27 4.85
C LEU A 71 18.43 5.50 4.88
N GLU A 72 19.19 4.40 4.87
CA GLU A 72 20.64 4.40 4.66
C GLU A 72 20.91 4.46 3.13
N ASP A 73 22.10 4.94 2.74
CA ASP A 73 22.46 5.38 1.37
C ASP A 73 22.24 4.38 0.20
N TYR A 74 21.79 3.15 0.45
CA TYR A 74 21.57 2.10 -0.56
C TYR A 74 20.19 1.42 -0.52
N GLU A 75 19.24 1.88 0.31
CA GLU A 75 17.87 1.32 0.31
C GLU A 75 16.96 2.17 -0.60
N GLU A 76 16.44 1.55 -1.66
CA GLU A 76 15.36 2.13 -2.46
C GLU A 76 14.01 1.75 -1.84
N TYR A 77 13.17 2.76 -1.62
CA TYR A 77 11.95 2.61 -0.86
C TYR A 77 10.79 3.29 -1.58
N TYR A 78 9.78 2.50 -1.89
CA TYR A 78 8.63 2.93 -2.66
C TYR A 78 7.36 2.79 -1.82
N VAL A 79 6.51 3.80 -1.91
CA VAL A 79 5.19 3.79 -1.28
C VAL A 79 4.22 4.39 -2.24
N THR A 80 3.07 3.76 -2.36
CA THR A 80 1.98 4.25 -3.21
C THR A 80 0.66 3.72 -2.71
N HIS A 81 -0.42 4.13 -3.35
CA HIS A 81 -1.76 3.64 -3.11
C HIS A 81 -2.32 2.94 -4.35
N ALA A 82 -3.14 1.92 -4.12
CA ALA A 82 -3.87 1.20 -5.15
C ALA A 82 -5.39 1.32 -4.92
N THR A 83 -6.15 1.36 -6.00
CA THR A 83 -7.62 1.23 -5.94
C THR A 83 -7.98 -0.24 -5.77
N VAL A 84 -8.90 -0.51 -4.85
CA VAL A 84 -9.38 -1.87 -4.59
C VAL A 84 -10.77 -2.08 -5.21
N CYS A 85 -11.06 -3.30 -5.62
CA CYS A 85 -12.38 -3.73 -6.08
C CYS A 85 -12.91 -4.87 -5.20
N GLU A 86 -14.16 -4.74 -4.73
CA GLU A 86 -14.85 -5.79 -3.98
C GLU A 86 -15.23 -6.95 -4.91
N ILE A 87 -15.13 -8.18 -4.41
CA ILE A 87 -15.50 -9.42 -5.11
C ILE A 87 -16.94 -9.81 -4.81
#